data_AF-A0A7W7EK15-F1
#
_entry.id   AF-A0A7W7EK15-F1
#
_cell.length_a   1.000
_cell.length_b   1.000
_cell.length_c   1.000
_cell.angle_alpha   90.00
_cell.angle_beta   90.00
_cell.angle_gamma   90.00
#
_symmetry.space_group_name_H-M   'P 1'
#
loop_
_entity.id
_entity.type
_entity.pdbx_description
1 polymer ?
#
loop_
_entity_poly.entity_id
_entity_poly.type
_entity_poly.pdbx_seq_one_letter_code
_entity_poly.pdbx_strand_id
1 'polypeptide(L)'
;MKTLALVVPSFISISLTLSFTALAANTATKGNSDSTPCAAMVDNINDGLKASAISAAERKRARELVAEGLKRCKVDDYSGADSYFIDALKMLHK
;
A
#
# COMPACT_ATOMS: atom_id res chain seq x y z
N MET A 1 25.23 -58.33 -5.29
CA MET A 1 23.93 -57.64 -5.47
C MET A 1 24.07 -56.29 -4.75
N LYS A 2 24.29 -55.16 -5.45
CA LYS A 2 23.26 -54.14 -5.81
C LYS A 2 22.43 -53.78 -4.55
N THR A 3 22.48 -52.60 -3.94
CA THR A 3 22.29 -51.21 -4.44
C THR A 3 22.54 -50.24 -3.27
N LEU A 4 23.34 -49.18 -3.46
CA LEU A 4 22.96 -47.76 -3.56
C LEU A 4 22.42 -47.06 -2.30
N ALA A 5 23.11 -45.97 -1.97
CA ALA A 5 22.81 -44.96 -0.98
C ALA A 5 21.45 -44.27 -1.17
N LEU A 6 20.88 -43.76 -0.07
CA LEU A 6 19.99 -42.60 -0.11
C LEU A 6 20.01 -41.85 1.22
N VAL A 7 20.73 -40.73 1.20
CA VAL A 7 20.60 -39.59 2.09
C VAL A 7 19.26 -38.90 1.80
N VAL A 8 18.38 -38.81 2.79
CA VAL A 8 17.28 -37.82 2.86
C VAL A 8 17.00 -37.51 4.34
N PRO A 9 17.48 -36.38 4.91
CA PRO A 9 16.85 -35.79 6.07
C PRO A 9 15.92 -34.70 5.53
N SER A 10 14.64 -35.01 5.42
CA SER A 10 13.67 -34.05 4.93
C SER A 10 12.40 -34.15 5.76
N PHE A 11 11.95 -32.97 6.21
CA PHE A 11 10.62 -32.68 6.74
C PHE A 11 10.37 -33.06 8.20
N ILE A 12 10.97 -32.29 9.12
CA ILE A 12 10.32 -31.99 10.40
C ILE A 12 9.16 -31.05 10.05
N SER A 13 8.02 -31.68 9.79
CA SER A 13 6.71 -31.09 9.65
C SER A 13 6.31 -30.41 10.96
N ILE A 14 6.55 -29.11 11.06
CA ILE A 14 5.92 -28.29 12.09
C ILE A 14 4.50 -28.01 11.62
N SER A 15 3.58 -28.85 12.07
CA SER A 15 2.14 -28.63 11.97
C SER A 15 1.76 -27.37 12.77
N LEU A 16 1.76 -26.21 12.12
CA LEU A 16 1.17 -25.00 12.66
C LEU A 16 -0.33 -24.99 12.34
N THR A 17 -1.09 -25.66 13.21
CA THR A 17 -2.56 -25.64 13.21
C THR A 17 -3.03 -24.24 13.61
N LEU A 18 -3.25 -23.34 12.64
CA LEU A 18 -3.94 -22.08 12.90
C LEU A 18 -5.43 -22.34 13.10
N SER A 19 -5.85 -22.36 14.36
CA SER A 19 -7.25 -22.31 14.77
C SER A 19 -7.87 -20.98 14.33
N PHE A 20 -8.83 -21.02 13.42
CA PHE A 20 -9.68 -19.89 13.08
C PHE A 20 -10.77 -19.75 14.15
N THR A 21 -10.45 -19.06 15.24
CA THR A 21 -11.48 -18.53 16.15
C THR A 21 -12.09 -17.30 15.52
N ALA A 22 -13.35 -17.46 15.06
CA ALA A 22 -14.21 -16.37 14.65
C ALA A 22 -14.36 -15.35 15.79
N LEU A 23 -13.68 -14.21 15.67
CA LEU A 23 -13.95 -13.04 16.50
C LEU A 23 -14.92 -12.13 15.75
N ALA A 24 -16.21 -12.35 16.00
CA ALA A 24 -17.24 -11.36 15.79
C ALA A 24 -16.98 -10.16 16.73
N ALA A 25 -16.13 -9.23 16.28
CA ALA A 25 -15.99 -7.93 16.89
C ALA A 25 -16.98 -6.99 16.21
N ASN A 26 -18.08 -6.72 16.90
CA ASN A 26 -18.87 -5.51 16.72
C ASN A 26 -17.95 -4.30 16.87
N THR A 27 -17.49 -3.73 15.76
CA THR A 27 -16.93 -2.39 15.74
C THR A 27 -17.98 -1.43 15.23
N ALA A 28 -18.83 -0.99 16.16
CA ALA A 28 -19.35 0.37 16.07
C ALA A 28 -18.13 1.30 16.03
N THR A 29 -17.72 1.74 14.84
CA THR A 29 -16.92 2.95 14.72
C THR A 29 -17.86 4.09 14.38
N LYS A 30 -17.94 5.00 15.35
CA LYS A 30 -18.56 6.30 15.24
C LYS A 30 -17.88 7.07 14.10
N GLY A 31 -18.64 7.93 13.43
CA GLY A 31 -18.29 8.65 12.22
C GLY A 31 -16.80 9.01 12.10
N ASN A 32 -16.16 8.48 11.07
CA ASN A 32 -14.90 9.04 10.62
C ASN A 32 -15.26 10.21 9.73
N SER A 33 -14.94 11.42 10.21
CA SER A 33 -14.96 12.63 9.41
C SER A 33 -14.42 12.32 8.02
N ASP A 34 -15.18 12.68 6.99
CA ASP A 34 -14.75 12.68 5.60
C ASP A 34 -13.51 13.58 5.48
N SER A 35 -12.34 13.07 5.87
CA SER A 35 -11.09 13.48 5.25
C SER A 35 -11.35 13.26 3.77
N THR A 36 -11.56 14.36 3.06
CA THR A 36 -11.87 14.36 1.63
C THR A 36 -11.03 13.30 0.94
N PRO A 37 -11.57 12.50 0.02
CA PRO A 37 -10.89 11.33 -0.55
C PRO A 37 -9.46 11.65 -1.04
N CYS A 38 -9.25 12.89 -1.47
CA CYS A 38 -7.94 13.42 -1.82
C CYS A 38 -6.94 13.53 -0.66
N ALA A 39 -7.34 13.98 0.54
CA ALA A 39 -6.45 14.10 1.69
C ALA A 39 -5.87 12.72 2.10
N ALA A 40 -6.72 11.68 2.12
CA ALA A 40 -6.27 10.31 2.38
C ALA A 40 -5.29 9.81 1.29
N MET A 41 -5.52 10.17 0.02
CA MET A 41 -4.61 9.85 -1.07
C MET A 41 -3.24 10.54 -0.92
N VAL A 42 -3.25 11.82 -0.53
CA VAL A 42 -2.03 12.59 -0.31
C VAL A 42 -1.20 12.03 0.85
N ASP A 43 -1.84 11.61 1.93
CA ASP A 43 -1.14 10.98 3.06
C ASP A 43 -0.46 9.67 2.64
N ASN A 44 -1.15 8.81 1.88
CA ASN A 44 -0.55 7.60 1.33
C ASN A 44 0.66 7.89 0.42
N ILE A 45 0.56 8.91 -0.44
CA ILE A 45 1.69 9.32 -1.29
C ILE A 45 2.85 9.84 -0.44
N ASN A 46 2.58 10.65 0.59
CA ASN A 46 3.61 11.17 1.49
C ASN A 46 4.30 10.05 2.26
N ASP A 47 3.57 9.04 2.71
CA ASP A 47 4.16 7.90 3.39
C ASP A 47 4.97 7.03 2.44
N GLY A 48 4.48 6.80 1.22
CA GLY A 48 5.26 6.16 0.16
C GLY A 48 6.52 6.94 -0.22
N LEU A 49 6.49 8.29 -0.22
CA LEU A 49 7.66 9.14 -0.45
C LEU A 49 8.72 9.03 0.67
N LYS A 50 8.29 8.76 1.90
CA LYS A 50 9.20 8.53 3.04
C LYS A 50 9.79 7.11 2.99
N ALA A 51 8.99 6.14 2.58
CA ALA A 51 9.39 4.73 2.52
C ALA A 51 10.20 4.37 1.26
N SER A 52 10.00 5.09 0.14
CA SER A 52 10.65 4.77 -1.13
C SER A 52 12.03 5.39 -1.26
N ALA A 53 12.98 4.60 -1.75
CA ALA A 53 14.34 5.03 -2.07
C ALA A 53 14.43 5.74 -3.45
N ILE A 54 13.52 6.68 -3.73
CA ILE A 54 13.50 7.43 -4.99
C ILE A 54 14.44 8.64 -4.97
N SER A 55 14.88 9.05 -6.17
CA SER A 55 15.74 10.22 -6.34
C SER A 55 15.05 11.53 -5.93
N ALA A 56 15.84 12.57 -5.67
CA ALA A 56 15.30 13.91 -5.37
C ALA A 56 14.45 14.48 -6.52
N ALA A 57 14.80 14.16 -7.78
CA ALA A 57 14.06 14.59 -8.96
C ALA A 57 12.68 13.93 -9.05
N GLU A 58 12.60 12.62 -8.80
CA GLU A 58 11.33 11.89 -8.75
C GLU A 58 10.46 12.35 -7.59
N ARG A 59 11.08 12.59 -6.42
CA ARG A 59 10.38 13.13 -5.25
C ARG A 59 9.78 14.50 -5.52
N LYS A 60 10.49 15.35 -6.28
CA LYS A 60 9.97 16.66 -6.72
C LYS A 60 8.78 16.49 -7.66
N ARG A 61 8.88 15.62 -8.68
CA ARG A 61 7.78 15.35 -9.62
C ARG A 61 6.54 14.77 -8.93
N ALA A 62 6.71 13.82 -8.02
CA ALA A 62 5.59 13.25 -7.27
C ALA A 62 4.84 14.32 -6.46
N ARG A 63 5.56 15.27 -5.84
CA ARG A 63 4.94 16.40 -5.13
C ARG A 63 4.22 17.38 -6.06
N GLU A 64 4.75 17.62 -7.26
CA GLU A 64 4.09 18.45 -8.27
C GLU A 64 2.76 17.82 -8.72
N LEU A 65 2.76 16.51 -8.97
CA LEU A 65 1.54 15.76 -9.29
C LEU A 65 0.51 15.83 -8.15
N VAL A 66 0.95 15.67 -6.90
CA VAL A 66 0.09 15.84 -5.72
C VAL A 66 -0.53 17.24 -5.66
N ALA A 67 0.27 18.29 -5.92
CA ALA A 67 -0.22 19.66 -5.92
C ALA A 67 -1.27 19.91 -7.01
N GLU A 68 -1.07 19.36 -8.22
CA GLU A 68 -2.07 19.43 -9.30
C GLU A 68 -3.35 18.64 -8.96
N GLY A 69 -3.21 17.44 -8.39
CA GLY A 69 -4.34 16.66 -7.89
C GLY A 69 -5.16 17.44 -6.85
N LEU A 70 -4.51 18.06 -5.88
CA LEU A 70 -5.17 18.88 -4.86
C LEU A 70 -5.90 20.10 -5.43
N LYS A 71 -5.40 20.73 -6.49
CA LYS A 71 -6.12 21.83 -7.17
C LYS A 71 -7.45 21.35 -7.75
N ARG A 72 -7.48 20.14 -8.31
CA ARG A 72 -8.70 19.52 -8.84
C ARG A 72 -9.67 19.11 -7.72
N CYS A 73 -9.15 18.58 -6.62
CA CYS A 73 -9.97 18.29 -5.43
C CYS A 73 -10.66 19.53 -4.86
N LYS A 74 -10.02 20.71 -4.93
CA LYS A 74 -10.62 21.98 -4.47
C LYS A 74 -11.82 22.43 -5.29
N VAL A 75 -11.97 21.93 -6.52
CA VAL A 75 -13.11 22.20 -7.41
C VAL A 75 -14.01 20.97 -7.56
N ASP A 76 -13.93 20.03 -6.61
CA ASP A 76 -14.69 18.77 -6.60
C ASP A 76 -14.47 17.85 -7.81
N ASP A 77 -13.39 18.07 -8.58
CA ASP A 77 -12.97 17.19 -9.68
C ASP A 77 -12.09 16.03 -9.14
N TYR A 78 -12.75 15.13 -8.40
CA TYR A 78 -12.09 13.99 -7.77
C TYR A 78 -11.48 13.01 -8.79
N SER A 79 -12.17 12.76 -9.91
CA SER A 79 -11.68 11.85 -10.96
C SER A 79 -10.47 12.41 -11.68
N GLY A 80 -10.45 13.72 -11.96
CA GLY A 80 -9.28 14.38 -12.52
C GLY A 80 -8.11 14.43 -11.54
N ALA A 81 -8.38 14.53 -10.23
CA ALA A 81 -7.34 14.48 -9.20
C ALA A 81 -6.72 13.08 -9.08
N ASP A 82 -7.54 12.03 -9.13
CA ASP A 82 -7.12 10.63 -8.99
C ASP A 82 -6.04 10.24 -10.01
N SER A 83 -6.19 10.71 -11.25
CA SER A 83 -5.20 10.47 -12.31
C SER A 83 -3.80 10.99 -11.93
N TYR A 84 -3.71 12.17 -11.32
CA TYR A 84 -2.43 12.73 -10.86
C TYR A 84 -1.87 11.96 -9.67
N PHE A 85 -2.72 11.55 -8.73
CA PHE A 85 -2.30 10.78 -7.56
C PHE A 85 -1.79 9.39 -7.97
N ILE A 86 -2.45 8.72 -8.91
CA ILE A 86 -2.00 7.44 -9.48
C ILE A 86 -0.62 7.60 -10.12
N ASP A 87 -0.40 8.66 -10.90
CA ASP A 87 0.90 8.89 -11.53
C ASP A 87 1.99 9.20 -10.50
N ALA A 88 1.66 9.88 -9.40
CA ALA A 88 2.58 10.08 -8.29
C ALA A 88 2.95 8.75 -7.63
N LEU A 89 1.98 7.88 -7.35
CA LEU A 89 2.20 6.55 -6.76
C LEU A 89 3.06 5.64 -7.65
N LYS A 90 2.86 5.68 -8.97
CA LYS A 90 3.70 4.94 -9.93
C LYS A 90 5.18 5.34 -9.85
N MET A 91 5.48 6.59 -9.49
CA MET A 91 6.86 7.03 -9.29
C MET A 91 7.49 6.46 -8.02
N LEU A 92 6.68 6.10 -7.01
CA LEU A 92 7.14 5.56 -5.73
C LEU A 92 7.48 4.06 -5.84
N HIS A 93 6.65 3.30 -6.54
CA HIS A 93 6.73 1.84 -6.63
C HIS A 93 7.56 1.36 -7.83
N LYS A 94 8.47 2.20 -8.31
CA LYS A 94 9.20 1.98 -9.57
C LYS A 94 10.33 0.98 -9.43
#